data_AF-A0A256ZHU2-F1
#
_entry.id   AF-A0A256ZHU2-F1
#
_cell.length_a   1.000
_cell.length_b   1.000
_cell.length_c   1.000
_cell.angle_alpha   90.00
_cell.angle_beta   90.00
_cell.angle_gamma   90.00
#
_symmetry.space_group_name_H-M   'P 1'
#
loop_
_entity.id
_entity.type
_entity.pdbx_description
1 polymer ?
#
loop_
_entity_poly.entity_id
_entity_poly.type
_entity_poly.pdbx_seq_one_letter_code
_entity_poly.pdbx_strand_id
1 'polypeptide(L)'
;MKCVAVVPSNADYGKILQMEAFGAEIYEYGKIIDEAVVKAKELVLSEGIYEATAEENTLSIEGLKTIAYELAMQLNRINWLVIPAGSGLTLLSTLIGFNELVNLGILKRKPKILVVQSNVCSPIVDSLKQDNVVNEKEASIVKKHIPGLDVCKTPLLKYILQYLDYANTYGVRITYTSALNYVSIVAKSEGLFIEPAGAAAFAGLTVFVRKTENISKSENVVVLAPATGLKVPLTYSKEPSRRKYGSRLAGLSTKALILNVLREHGEMHGYKIWKTLGLSVTVQAIYQHLEELERAGLVESKKAGKKKLYKLTKKGYEVVLALK
;
A
#
# COMPACT_ATOMS: atom_id res chain seq x y z
N MET A 1 -4.98 1.33 22.10
CA MET A 1 -3.53 1.14 22.32
C MET A 1 -2.79 2.18 21.48
N LYS A 2 -1.61 2.66 21.91
CA LYS A 2 -0.77 3.48 21.04
C LYS A 2 -0.18 2.60 19.93
N CYS A 3 -0.08 3.13 18.72
CA CYS A 3 0.44 2.42 17.56
C CYS A 3 1.42 3.33 16.82
N VAL A 4 2.62 2.83 16.57
CA VAL A 4 3.64 3.49 15.74
C VAL A 4 3.77 2.67 14.47
N ALA A 5 3.56 3.31 13.32
CA ALA A 5 3.72 2.69 12.01
C ALA A 5 5.00 3.19 11.35
N VAL A 6 6.00 2.33 11.25
CA VAL A 6 7.24 2.63 10.52
C VAL A 6 7.02 2.38 9.04
N VAL A 7 7.15 3.42 8.22
CA VAL A 7 6.82 3.38 6.79
C VAL A 7 7.96 3.94 5.94
N PRO A 8 8.23 3.40 4.74
CA PRO A 8 9.20 4.00 3.85
C PRO A 8 8.66 5.29 3.21
N SER A 9 9.56 6.19 2.83
CA SER A 9 9.24 7.46 2.15
C SER A 9 8.51 7.32 0.81
N ASN A 10 8.53 6.14 0.20
CA ASN A 10 7.81 5.84 -1.04
C ASN A 10 6.46 5.14 -0.83
N ALA A 11 5.98 5.02 0.42
CA ALA A 11 4.71 4.37 0.72
C ALA A 11 3.54 5.09 0.04
N ASP A 12 2.53 4.32 -0.40
CA ASP A 12 1.35 4.88 -1.03
C ASP A 12 0.60 5.81 -0.06
N TYR A 13 0.33 7.03 -0.50
CA TYR A 13 -0.37 8.04 0.30
C TYR A 13 -1.72 7.56 0.85
N GLY A 14 -2.46 6.75 0.09
CA GLY A 14 -3.74 6.19 0.54
C GLY A 14 -3.60 5.27 1.77
N LYS A 15 -2.48 4.53 1.87
CA LYS A 15 -2.18 3.67 3.02
C LYS A 15 -1.82 4.51 4.24
N ILE A 16 -0.99 5.55 4.06
CA ILE A 16 -0.62 6.48 5.13
C ILE A 16 -1.85 7.18 5.69
N LEU A 17 -2.69 7.74 4.81
CA LEU A 17 -3.94 8.39 5.20
C LEU A 17 -4.85 7.47 6.02
N GLN A 18 -4.95 6.19 5.62
CA GLN A 18 -5.73 5.21 6.37
C GLN A 18 -5.15 4.96 7.76
N MET A 19 -3.82 4.81 7.88
CA MET A 19 -3.15 4.61 9.18
C MET A 19 -3.35 5.81 10.11
N GLU A 20 -3.15 7.03 9.62
CA GLU A 20 -3.36 8.27 10.40
C GLU A 20 -4.82 8.44 10.83
N ALA A 21 -5.78 8.11 9.95
CA ALA A 21 -7.21 8.19 10.26
C ALA A 21 -7.62 7.26 11.42
N PHE A 22 -6.91 6.14 11.61
CA PHE A 22 -7.09 5.23 12.75
C PHE A 22 -6.26 5.63 13.98
N GLY A 23 -5.49 6.72 13.92
CA GLY A 23 -4.72 7.26 15.04
C GLY A 23 -3.32 6.66 15.19
N ALA A 24 -2.76 6.05 14.13
CA ALA A 24 -1.36 5.61 14.16
C ALA A 24 -0.39 6.81 14.08
N GLU A 25 0.67 6.77 14.88
CA GLU A 25 1.80 7.70 14.77
C GLU A 25 2.71 7.22 13.62
N ILE A 26 2.85 8.03 12.57
CA ILE A 26 3.64 7.68 11.40
C ILE A 26 5.11 8.04 11.64
N TYR A 27 5.98 7.04 11.55
CA TYR A 27 7.43 7.21 11.59
C TYR A 27 8.02 6.86 10.23
N GLU A 28 8.30 7.88 9.41
CA GLU A 28 8.87 7.66 8.08
C GLU A 28 10.38 7.34 8.17
N TYR A 29 10.78 6.17 7.65
CA TYR A 29 12.17 5.74 7.63
C TYR A 29 12.50 4.89 6.40
N GLY A 30 13.61 5.23 5.73
CA GLY A 30 14.10 4.50 4.57
C GLY A 30 13.34 4.78 3.26
N LYS A 31 13.80 4.17 2.18
CA LYS A 31 13.21 4.28 0.84
C LYS A 31 12.36 3.09 0.43
N ILE A 32 12.56 1.93 1.06
CA ILE A 32 11.86 0.68 0.74
C ILE A 32 11.40 -0.02 2.01
N ILE A 33 10.46 -0.97 1.85
CA ILE A 33 9.86 -1.68 2.98
C ILE A 33 10.89 -2.45 3.82
N ASP A 34 11.89 -3.06 3.18
CA ASP A 34 12.93 -3.83 3.88
C ASP A 34 13.71 -2.95 4.89
N GLU A 35 13.94 -1.67 4.57
CA GLU A 35 14.62 -0.73 5.47
C GLU A 35 13.72 -0.30 6.64
N ALA A 36 12.43 -0.06 6.36
CA ALA A 36 11.44 0.30 7.38
C ALA A 36 11.24 -0.83 8.41
N VAL A 37 11.23 -2.09 7.97
CA VAL A 37 11.12 -3.27 8.85
C VAL A 37 12.32 -3.40 9.78
N VAL A 38 13.55 -3.18 9.29
CA VAL A 38 14.75 -3.18 10.15
C VAL A 38 14.61 -2.11 11.23
N LYS A 39 14.12 -0.92 10.87
CA LYS A 39 13.93 0.16 11.84
C LYS A 39 12.84 -0.15 12.87
N ALA A 40 11.74 -0.78 12.46
CA ALA A 40 10.70 -1.23 13.38
C ALA A 40 11.27 -2.19 14.44
N LYS A 41 12.11 -3.15 14.03
CA LYS A 41 12.78 -4.08 14.94
C LYS A 41 13.71 -3.38 15.94
N GLU A 42 14.44 -2.36 15.50
CA GLU A 42 15.26 -1.54 16.40
C GLU A 42 14.41 -0.88 17.48
N LEU A 43 13.27 -0.27 17.11
CA LEU A 43 12.36 0.39 18.05
C LEU A 43 11.75 -0.60 19.04
N VAL A 44 11.36 -1.79 18.58
CA VAL A 44 10.91 -2.89 19.45
C VAL A 44 11.95 -3.21 20.52
N LEU A 45 13.22 -3.36 20.13
CA LEU A 45 14.30 -3.69 21.06
C LEU A 45 14.63 -2.54 22.01
N SER A 46 14.62 -1.28 21.55
CA SER A 46 15.00 -0.13 22.36
C SER A 46 13.90 0.37 23.28
N GLU A 47 12.64 0.26 22.87
CA GLU A 47 11.49 0.84 23.60
C GLU A 47 10.60 -0.20 24.28
N GLY A 48 10.84 -1.50 24.05
CA GLY A 48 10.05 -2.58 24.64
C GLY A 48 8.60 -2.63 24.14
N ILE A 49 8.35 -2.11 22.93
CA ILE A 49 7.03 -2.12 22.29
C ILE A 49 6.75 -3.49 21.65
N TYR A 50 5.47 -3.85 21.54
CA TYR A 50 5.06 -5.12 20.92
C TYR A 50 5.35 -5.12 19.41
N GLU A 51 5.99 -6.18 18.93
CA GLU A 51 6.25 -6.39 17.50
C GLU A 51 4.97 -6.85 16.78
N ALA A 52 4.37 -5.91 16.05
CA ALA A 52 3.14 -6.13 15.29
C ALA A 52 3.37 -6.35 13.79
N THR A 53 4.63 -6.34 13.32
CA THR A 53 4.97 -6.65 11.93
C THR A 53 4.45 -8.04 11.56
N ALA A 54 3.63 -8.11 10.52
CA ALA A 54 2.83 -9.31 10.23
C ALA A 54 3.70 -10.54 10.01
N GLU A 55 4.83 -10.38 9.32
CA GLU A 55 5.81 -11.43 9.03
C GLU A 55 6.57 -11.95 10.26
N GLU A 56 6.65 -11.16 11.33
CA GLU A 56 7.35 -11.52 12.58
C GLU A 56 6.37 -12.06 13.64
N ASN A 57 5.07 -12.09 13.34
CA ASN A 57 4.03 -12.41 14.29
C ASN A 57 3.28 -13.69 13.89
N THR A 58 3.45 -14.76 14.67
CA THR A 58 2.80 -16.06 14.42
C THR A 58 1.27 -15.97 14.42
N LEU A 59 0.68 -15.02 15.15
CA LEU A 59 -0.78 -14.82 15.12
C LEU A 59 -1.27 -14.40 13.73
N SER A 60 -0.43 -13.73 12.92
CA SER A 60 -0.76 -13.43 11.53
C SER A 60 -0.88 -14.70 10.69
N ILE A 61 -0.02 -15.69 10.93
CA ILE A 61 -0.07 -16.98 10.23
C ILE A 61 -1.35 -17.73 10.61
N GLU A 62 -1.65 -17.82 11.91
CA GLU A 62 -2.86 -18.46 12.43
C GLU A 62 -4.14 -17.75 11.97
N GLY A 63 -4.12 -16.43 11.86
CA GLY A 63 -5.22 -15.65 11.30
C GLY A 63 -5.40 -15.90 9.81
N LEU A 64 -4.34 -15.82 9.02
CA LEU A 64 -4.41 -15.92 7.56
C LEU A 64 -4.65 -17.35 7.05
N LYS A 65 -4.29 -18.39 7.82
CA LYS A 65 -4.56 -19.78 7.38
C LYS A 65 -6.05 -20.09 7.32
N THR A 66 -6.87 -19.33 8.05
CA THR A 66 -8.34 -19.43 7.99
C THR A 66 -8.89 -19.19 6.59
N ILE A 67 -8.17 -18.48 5.72
CA ILE A 67 -8.51 -18.37 4.29
C ILE A 67 -8.68 -19.76 3.66
N ALA A 68 -7.79 -20.72 3.98
CA ALA A 68 -7.92 -22.08 3.46
C ALA A 68 -9.18 -22.77 3.99
N TYR A 69 -9.53 -22.52 5.27
CA TYR A 69 -10.72 -23.09 5.90
C TYR A 69 -12.00 -22.53 5.29
N GLU A 70 -12.09 -21.20 5.14
CA GLU A 70 -13.23 -20.54 4.50
C GLU A 70 -13.41 -21.03 3.07
N LEU A 71 -12.33 -21.13 2.31
CA LEU A 71 -12.37 -21.67 0.95
C LEU A 71 -12.88 -23.12 0.93
N ALA A 72 -12.44 -23.98 1.85
CA ALA A 72 -12.92 -25.37 1.93
C ALA A 72 -14.39 -25.46 2.37
N MET A 73 -14.87 -24.54 3.20
CA MET A 73 -16.27 -24.47 3.62
C MET A 73 -17.19 -23.94 2.51
N GLN A 74 -16.74 -22.93 1.77
CA GLN A 74 -17.54 -22.24 0.75
C GLN A 74 -17.52 -22.96 -0.59
N LEU A 75 -16.45 -23.70 -0.91
CA LEU A 75 -16.24 -24.31 -2.21
C LEU A 75 -16.09 -25.82 -2.08
N ASN A 76 -17.00 -26.56 -2.74
CA ASN A 76 -16.97 -28.03 -2.76
C ASN A 76 -15.69 -28.62 -3.40
N ARG A 77 -15.01 -27.85 -4.27
CA ARG A 77 -13.80 -28.32 -4.96
C ARG A 77 -12.94 -27.13 -5.41
N ILE A 78 -11.66 -27.18 -5.03
CA ILE A 78 -10.63 -26.23 -5.44
C ILE A 78 -9.52 -27.02 -6.11
N ASN A 79 -9.33 -26.83 -7.42
CA ASN A 79 -8.23 -27.47 -8.14
C ASN A 79 -6.96 -26.65 -8.05
N TRP A 80 -7.09 -25.32 -8.14
CA TRP A 80 -5.97 -24.39 -8.17
C TRP A 80 -6.21 -23.21 -7.23
N LEU A 81 -5.14 -22.79 -6.56
CA LEU A 81 -5.10 -21.54 -5.83
C LEU A 81 -3.98 -20.66 -6.39
N VAL A 82 -4.35 -19.50 -6.91
CA VAL A 82 -3.42 -18.50 -7.44
C VAL A 82 -3.19 -17.44 -6.37
N ILE A 83 -1.93 -17.28 -5.96
CA ILE A 83 -1.56 -16.39 -4.86
C ILE A 83 -0.50 -15.39 -5.33
N PRO A 84 -0.80 -14.09 -5.32
CA PRO A 84 0.23 -13.07 -5.45
C PRO A 84 1.06 -13.02 -4.17
N ALA A 85 2.39 -13.09 -4.27
CA ALA A 85 3.28 -13.22 -3.10
C ALA A 85 4.38 -12.14 -3.06
N GLY A 86 4.28 -11.22 -2.10
CA GLY A 86 5.40 -10.38 -1.66
C GLY A 86 6.27 -11.12 -0.65
N SER A 87 6.01 -10.88 0.63
CA SER A 87 6.67 -11.58 1.75
C SER A 87 6.30 -13.06 1.86
N GLY A 88 5.31 -13.54 1.11
CA GLY A 88 4.87 -14.93 1.15
C GLY A 88 4.11 -15.32 2.41
N LEU A 89 3.75 -14.37 3.29
CA LEU A 89 2.98 -14.65 4.51
C LEU A 89 1.64 -15.36 4.21
N THR A 90 0.84 -14.82 3.30
CA THR A 90 -0.42 -15.44 2.89
C THR A 90 -0.21 -16.81 2.24
N LEU A 91 0.87 -16.97 1.46
CA LEU A 91 1.24 -18.25 0.87
C LEU A 91 1.55 -19.29 1.96
N LEU A 92 2.45 -18.98 2.89
CA LEU A 92 2.77 -19.87 4.00
C LEU A 92 1.53 -20.26 4.80
N SER A 93 0.72 -19.27 5.16
CA SER A 93 -0.47 -19.47 5.99
C SER A 93 -1.48 -20.37 5.30
N THR A 94 -1.76 -20.14 4.02
CA THR A 94 -2.68 -21.00 3.26
C THR A 94 -2.10 -22.40 3.04
N LEU A 95 -0.79 -22.56 2.79
CA LEU A 95 -0.15 -23.87 2.71
C LEU A 95 -0.34 -24.68 4.01
N ILE A 96 -0.16 -24.04 5.17
CA ILE A 96 -0.41 -24.66 6.49
C ILE A 96 -1.88 -25.04 6.61
N GLY A 97 -2.80 -24.11 6.34
CA GLY A 97 -4.24 -24.36 6.48
C GLY A 97 -4.74 -25.51 5.58
N PHE A 98 -4.31 -25.58 4.32
CA PHE A 98 -4.64 -26.72 3.46
C PHE A 98 -4.02 -28.03 3.93
N ASN A 99 -2.81 -27.99 4.50
CA ASN A 99 -2.18 -29.17 5.06
C ASN A 99 -2.97 -29.72 6.26
N GLU A 100 -3.41 -28.84 7.16
CA GLU A 100 -4.25 -29.20 8.30
C GLU A 100 -5.60 -29.77 7.86
N LEU A 101 -6.28 -29.15 6.89
CA LEU A 101 -7.54 -29.63 6.35
C LEU A 101 -7.44 -31.04 5.75
N VAL A 102 -6.31 -31.36 5.09
CA VAL A 102 -6.05 -32.71 4.59
C VAL A 102 -5.75 -33.69 5.72
N ASN A 103 -4.94 -33.29 6.69
CA ASN A 103 -4.61 -34.14 7.85
C ASN A 103 -5.84 -34.46 8.71
N LEU A 104 -6.80 -33.54 8.79
CA LEU A 104 -8.08 -33.72 9.47
C LEU A 104 -9.11 -34.50 8.63
N GLY A 105 -8.79 -34.86 7.38
CA GLY A 105 -9.69 -35.58 6.48
C GLY A 105 -10.84 -34.74 5.92
N ILE A 106 -10.84 -33.42 6.12
CA ILE A 106 -11.84 -32.49 5.57
C ILE A 106 -11.67 -32.37 4.06
N LEU A 107 -10.42 -32.27 3.60
CA LEU A 107 -10.07 -32.28 2.17
C LEU A 107 -9.35 -33.57 1.81
N LYS A 108 -9.70 -34.16 0.66
CA LYS A 108 -8.99 -35.34 0.12
C LYS A 108 -7.58 -35.00 -0.40
N ARG A 109 -7.38 -33.77 -0.85
CA ARG A 109 -6.11 -33.29 -1.42
C ARG A 109 -6.01 -31.77 -1.32
N LYS A 110 -4.77 -31.27 -1.28
CA LYS A 110 -4.47 -29.83 -1.37
C LYS A 110 -4.72 -29.35 -2.82
N PRO A 111 -5.08 -28.07 -3.02
CA PRO A 111 -5.08 -27.48 -4.35
C PRO A 111 -3.65 -27.38 -4.89
N LYS A 112 -3.50 -27.40 -6.22
CA LYS A 112 -2.25 -26.98 -6.86
C LYS A 112 -2.06 -25.48 -6.65
N ILE A 113 -0.82 -25.04 -6.48
CA ILE A 113 -0.52 -23.64 -6.16
C ILE A 113 0.14 -22.96 -7.37
N LEU A 114 -0.35 -21.77 -7.73
CA LEU A 114 0.30 -20.88 -8.67
C LEU A 114 0.75 -19.62 -7.92
N VAL A 115 2.04 -19.53 -7.62
CA VAL A 115 2.65 -18.37 -6.97
C VAL A 115 2.96 -17.32 -8.04
N VAL A 116 2.49 -16.10 -7.83
CA VAL A 116 2.75 -14.99 -8.74
C VAL A 116 3.62 -13.94 -8.06
N GLN A 117 4.78 -13.65 -8.65
CA GLN A 117 5.70 -12.62 -8.17
C GLN A 117 6.09 -11.64 -9.28
N SER A 118 6.65 -10.49 -8.89
CA SER A 118 7.16 -9.52 -9.85
C SER A 118 8.42 -10.05 -10.54
N ASN A 119 8.67 -9.65 -11.78
CA ASN A 119 9.98 -9.88 -12.44
C ASN A 119 11.16 -9.24 -11.70
N VAL A 120 10.89 -8.25 -10.83
CA VAL A 120 11.94 -7.51 -10.11
C VAL A 120 12.34 -8.21 -8.81
N CYS A 121 11.37 -8.73 -8.06
CA CYS A 121 11.57 -9.46 -6.81
C CYS A 121 10.76 -10.76 -6.87
N SER A 122 11.45 -11.90 -6.98
CA SER A 122 10.81 -13.22 -7.12
C SER A 122 11.45 -14.35 -6.30
N PRO A 123 11.90 -14.13 -5.05
CA PRO A 123 12.70 -15.13 -4.31
C PRO A 123 11.99 -16.47 -4.10
N ILE A 124 10.65 -16.49 -4.03
CA ILE A 124 9.88 -17.74 -3.88
C ILE A 124 9.84 -18.47 -5.22
N VAL A 125 9.57 -17.76 -6.32
CA VAL A 125 9.56 -18.37 -7.67
C VAL A 125 10.96 -18.82 -8.08
N ASP A 126 12.02 -18.12 -7.64
CA ASP A 126 13.42 -18.50 -7.87
C ASP A 126 13.79 -19.83 -7.20
N SER A 127 13.07 -20.22 -6.13
CA SER A 127 13.29 -21.46 -5.40
C SER A 127 12.58 -22.69 -6.00
N LEU A 128 11.69 -22.49 -6.98
CA LEU A 128 10.95 -23.58 -7.61
C LEU A 128 11.78 -24.26 -8.71
N LYS A 129 11.39 -25.48 -9.09
CA LYS A 129 11.97 -26.19 -10.23
C LYS A 129 11.73 -25.39 -11.52
N GLN A 130 12.74 -25.27 -12.39
CA GLN A 130 12.64 -24.45 -13.60
C GLN A 130 11.46 -24.85 -14.49
N ASP A 131 11.16 -26.15 -14.62
CA ASP A 131 10.03 -26.65 -15.43
C ASP A 131 8.65 -26.19 -14.90
N ASN A 132 8.58 -25.76 -13.64
CA ASN A 132 7.37 -25.25 -13.02
C ASN A 132 7.28 -23.72 -13.06
N VAL A 133 8.21 -23.04 -13.74
CA VAL A 133 8.34 -21.58 -13.71
C VAL A 133 8.09 -20.99 -15.10
N VAL A 134 7.15 -20.04 -15.16
CA VAL A 134 6.80 -19.31 -16.37
C VAL A 134 7.16 -17.85 -16.22
N ASN A 135 7.85 -17.29 -17.21
CA ASN A 135 8.19 -15.87 -17.23
C ASN A 135 7.32 -15.13 -18.24
N GLU A 136 6.73 -14.00 -17.84
CA GLU A 136 6.22 -13.03 -18.81
C GLU A 136 7.38 -12.40 -19.59
N LYS A 137 7.21 -12.18 -20.90
CA LYS A 137 8.24 -11.48 -21.69
C LYS A 137 8.33 -10.02 -21.23
N GLU A 138 9.53 -9.57 -20.85
CA GLU A 138 9.75 -8.14 -20.58
C GLU A 138 9.72 -7.36 -21.89
N ALA A 139 8.76 -6.44 -22.02
CA ALA A 139 8.68 -5.51 -23.14
C ALA A 139 9.55 -4.25 -22.93
N SER A 140 10.02 -4.00 -21.70
CA SER A 140 10.75 -2.79 -21.33
C SER A 140 11.96 -3.07 -20.46
N ILE A 141 13.06 -2.35 -20.70
CA ILE A 141 14.31 -2.43 -19.92
C ILE A 141 14.14 -1.86 -18.50
N VAL A 142 13.14 -0.99 -18.28
CA VAL A 142 12.93 -0.34 -16.97
C VAL A 142 12.20 -1.28 -16.01
N LYS A 143 12.92 -1.73 -14.98
CA LYS A 143 12.36 -2.50 -13.86
C LYS A 143 11.57 -1.58 -12.95
N LYS A 144 10.26 -1.78 -12.88
CA LYS A 144 9.36 -1.10 -11.92
C LYS A 144 8.83 -2.11 -10.92
N HIS A 145 8.84 -1.71 -9.65
CA HIS A 145 8.32 -2.51 -8.55
C HIS A 145 6.78 -2.48 -8.53
N ILE A 146 6.18 -3.58 -8.11
CA ILE A 146 4.73 -3.71 -7.93
C ILE A 146 4.46 -3.59 -6.44
N PRO A 147 3.76 -2.53 -5.98
CA PRO A 147 3.44 -2.37 -4.56
C PRO A 147 2.74 -3.63 -4.02
N GLY A 148 3.20 -4.12 -2.87
CA GLY A 148 2.70 -5.36 -2.25
C GLY A 148 3.41 -6.64 -2.70
N LEU A 149 4.18 -6.61 -3.80
CA LEU A 149 5.00 -7.73 -4.29
C LEU A 149 6.51 -7.44 -4.23
N ASP A 150 6.88 -6.32 -3.62
CA ASP A 150 8.24 -5.79 -3.62
C ASP A 150 9.03 -6.20 -2.38
N VAL A 151 9.11 -7.51 -2.13
CA VAL A 151 9.88 -8.07 -1.01
C VAL A 151 10.91 -9.03 -1.61
N CYS A 152 12.12 -8.53 -1.83
CA CYS A 152 13.23 -9.29 -2.41
C CYS A 152 13.91 -10.21 -1.37
N LYS A 153 13.80 -9.89 -0.08
CA LYS A 153 14.31 -10.71 1.03
C LYS A 153 13.17 -11.21 1.91
N THR A 154 12.57 -12.32 1.52
CA THR A 154 11.44 -12.90 2.24
C THR A 154 11.90 -13.56 3.56
N PRO A 155 11.54 -13.02 4.75
CA PRO A 155 11.95 -13.62 6.04
C PRO A 155 11.32 -15.01 6.25
N LEU A 156 10.18 -15.26 5.61
CA LEU A 156 9.42 -16.50 5.73
C LEU A 156 9.89 -17.61 4.77
N LEU A 157 10.91 -17.36 3.94
CA LEU A 157 11.25 -18.24 2.82
C LEU A 157 11.55 -19.66 3.29
N LYS A 158 12.37 -19.82 4.33
CA LYS A 158 12.71 -21.13 4.90
C LYS A 158 11.46 -21.93 5.28
N TYR A 159 10.46 -21.28 5.88
CA TYR A 159 9.22 -21.93 6.29
C TYR A 159 8.32 -22.26 5.09
N ILE A 160 8.23 -21.36 4.11
CA ILE A 160 7.51 -21.62 2.85
C ILE A 160 8.06 -22.89 2.18
N LEU A 161 9.38 -23.01 2.06
CA LEU A 161 10.04 -24.17 1.45
C LEU A 161 9.75 -25.49 2.17
N GLN A 162 9.47 -25.47 3.48
CA GLN A 162 9.12 -26.66 4.25
C GLN A 162 7.71 -27.18 3.94
N TYR A 163 6.78 -26.28 3.60
CA TYR A 163 5.38 -26.63 3.32
C TYR A 163 5.06 -26.75 1.83
N LEU A 164 5.97 -26.34 0.95
CA LEU A 164 5.79 -26.42 -0.49
C LEU A 164 5.77 -27.87 -0.99
N ASP A 165 4.70 -28.21 -1.69
CA ASP A 165 4.68 -29.38 -2.56
C ASP A 165 5.26 -28.97 -3.92
N TYR A 166 6.56 -29.20 -4.10
CA TYR A 166 7.28 -28.83 -5.34
C TYR A 166 6.70 -29.48 -6.59
N ALA A 167 6.02 -30.63 -6.50
CA ALA A 167 5.42 -31.28 -7.66
C ALA A 167 4.12 -30.59 -8.11
N ASN A 168 3.43 -29.91 -7.18
CA ASN A 168 2.14 -29.27 -7.42
C ASN A 168 2.18 -27.75 -7.23
N THR A 169 3.38 -27.17 -7.15
CA THR A 169 3.56 -25.72 -7.06
C THR A 169 4.28 -25.17 -8.28
N TYR A 170 3.70 -24.12 -8.84
CA TYR A 170 4.13 -23.43 -10.03
C TYR A 170 4.38 -21.96 -9.73
N GLY A 171 5.26 -21.34 -10.50
CA GLY A 171 5.62 -19.94 -10.34
C GLY A 171 5.43 -19.15 -11.62
N VAL A 172 4.92 -17.94 -11.52
CA VAL A 172 4.88 -16.99 -12.63
C VAL A 172 5.51 -15.68 -12.22
N ARG A 173 6.42 -15.18 -13.06
CA ARG A 173 6.92 -13.82 -12.94
C ARG A 173 6.15 -12.90 -13.89
N ILE A 174 5.66 -11.77 -13.37
CA ILE A 174 4.86 -10.79 -14.11
C ILE A 174 5.47 -9.40 -14.03
N THR A 175 5.22 -8.61 -15.07
CA THR A 175 5.68 -7.22 -15.17
C THR A 175 4.70 -6.25 -14.50
N TYR A 176 5.23 -5.10 -14.06
CA TYR A 176 4.41 -4.01 -13.52
C TYR A 176 3.32 -3.52 -14.49
N THR A 177 3.65 -3.42 -15.78
CA THR A 177 2.70 -3.00 -16.82
C THR A 177 1.57 -4.01 -16.98
N SER A 178 1.86 -5.31 -16.92
CA SER A 178 0.84 -6.36 -16.97
C SER A 178 -0.08 -6.30 -15.75
N ALA A 179 0.47 -6.18 -14.54
CA ALA A 179 -0.32 -5.99 -13.32
C ALA A 179 -1.29 -4.81 -13.45
N LEU A 180 -0.82 -3.64 -13.91
CA LEU A 180 -1.67 -2.46 -14.10
C LEU A 180 -2.77 -2.66 -15.15
N ASN A 181 -2.43 -3.30 -16.27
CA ASN A 181 -3.42 -3.60 -17.31
C ASN A 181 -4.54 -4.49 -16.75
N TYR A 182 -4.20 -5.49 -15.94
CA TYR A 182 -5.18 -6.38 -15.33
C TYR A 182 -6.07 -5.72 -14.29
N VAL A 183 -5.63 -4.63 -13.65
CA VAL A 183 -6.54 -3.84 -12.80
C VAL A 183 -7.73 -3.32 -13.61
N SER A 184 -7.45 -2.75 -14.79
CA SER A 184 -8.49 -2.21 -15.68
C SER A 184 -9.36 -3.32 -16.28
N ILE A 185 -8.76 -4.45 -16.66
CA ILE A 185 -9.48 -5.60 -17.22
C ILE A 185 -10.45 -6.16 -16.19
N VAL A 186 -9.97 -6.50 -14.99
CA VAL A 186 -10.79 -7.11 -13.93
C VAL A 186 -11.89 -6.16 -13.45
N ALA A 187 -11.61 -4.86 -13.35
CA ALA A 187 -12.62 -3.87 -13.01
C ALA A 187 -13.73 -3.77 -14.08
N LYS A 188 -13.39 -3.87 -15.36
CA LYS A 188 -14.36 -3.77 -16.46
C LYS A 188 -15.13 -5.06 -16.72
N SER A 189 -14.50 -6.21 -16.55
CA SER A 189 -15.13 -7.51 -16.83
C SER A 189 -15.92 -8.04 -15.63
N GLU A 190 -15.38 -7.90 -14.42
CA GLU A 190 -15.95 -8.48 -13.20
C GLU A 190 -16.54 -7.44 -12.24
N GLY A 191 -16.35 -6.14 -12.50
CA GLY A 191 -16.76 -5.09 -11.57
C GLY A 191 -15.91 -5.02 -10.28
N LEU A 192 -14.75 -5.69 -10.26
CA LEU A 192 -13.87 -5.76 -9.09
C LEU A 192 -12.70 -4.78 -9.21
N PHE A 193 -12.69 -3.74 -8.36
CA PHE A 193 -11.59 -2.78 -8.31
C PHE A 193 -10.52 -3.22 -7.29
N ILE A 194 -9.45 -3.82 -7.81
CA ILE A 194 -8.36 -4.43 -7.03
C ILE A 194 -7.03 -3.69 -7.20
N GLU A 195 -6.13 -3.81 -6.22
CA GLU A 195 -4.80 -3.21 -6.30
C GLU A 195 -3.85 -3.97 -7.27
N PRO A 196 -2.66 -3.45 -7.63
CA PRO A 196 -1.78 -4.08 -8.60
C PRO A 196 -1.30 -5.48 -8.19
N ALA A 197 -1.07 -5.73 -6.89
CA ALA A 197 -0.70 -7.06 -6.41
C ALA A 197 -1.82 -8.09 -6.62
N GLY A 198 -3.08 -7.72 -6.35
CA GLY A 198 -4.21 -8.59 -6.66
C GLY A 198 -4.36 -8.81 -8.16
N ALA A 199 -4.24 -7.76 -8.97
CA ALA A 199 -4.33 -7.86 -10.42
C ALA A 199 -3.19 -8.67 -11.05
N ALA A 200 -1.99 -8.64 -10.45
CA ALA A 200 -0.87 -9.48 -10.83
C ALA A 200 -1.24 -10.97 -10.80
N ALA A 201 -2.04 -11.41 -9.82
CA ALA A 201 -2.48 -12.80 -9.75
C ALA A 201 -3.32 -13.21 -10.98
N PHE A 202 -4.23 -12.35 -11.43
CA PHE A 202 -5.01 -12.57 -12.65
C PHE A 202 -4.13 -12.54 -13.92
N ALA A 203 -3.17 -11.61 -13.97
CA ALA A 203 -2.20 -11.55 -15.06
C ALA A 203 -1.37 -12.83 -15.12
N GLY A 204 -0.86 -13.29 -13.97
CA GLY A 204 -0.06 -14.50 -13.83
C GLY A 204 -0.83 -15.74 -14.23
N LEU A 205 -2.09 -15.88 -13.79
CA LEU A 205 -2.97 -16.95 -14.23
C LEU A 205 -3.13 -16.97 -15.75
N THR A 206 -3.37 -15.81 -16.36
CA THR A 206 -3.55 -15.74 -17.81
C THR A 206 -2.29 -16.10 -18.58
N VAL A 207 -1.12 -15.62 -18.11
CA VAL A 207 0.17 -15.98 -18.69
C VAL A 207 0.42 -17.49 -18.56
N PHE A 208 0.11 -18.07 -17.40
CA PHE A 208 0.29 -19.49 -17.14
C PHE A 208 -0.59 -20.35 -18.04
N VAL A 209 -1.88 -20.05 -18.15
CA VAL A 209 -2.82 -20.77 -19.02
C VAL A 209 -2.46 -20.64 -20.51
N ARG A 210 -1.89 -19.51 -20.93
CA ARG A 210 -1.46 -19.33 -22.33
C ARG A 210 -0.18 -20.07 -22.69
N LYS A 211 0.70 -20.29 -21.71
CA LYS A 211 2.03 -20.87 -21.93
C LYS A 211 2.12 -22.34 -21.53
N THR A 212 1.11 -22.86 -20.85
CA THR A 212 1.07 -24.22 -20.35
C THR A 212 -0.31 -24.82 -20.59
N GLU A 213 -0.40 -26.14 -20.62
CA GLU A 213 -1.67 -26.87 -20.71
C GLU A 213 -2.08 -27.43 -19.33
N ASN A 214 -1.50 -26.88 -18.25
CA ASN A 214 -1.60 -27.46 -16.91
C ASN A 214 -2.97 -27.28 -16.26
N ILE A 215 -3.76 -26.30 -16.71
CA ILE A 215 -5.10 -26.00 -16.19
C ILE A 215 -6.13 -26.35 -17.25
N SER A 216 -6.97 -27.36 -16.96
CA SER A 216 -8.09 -27.71 -17.83
C SER A 216 -9.27 -26.76 -17.63
N LYS A 217 -10.10 -26.57 -18.67
CA LYS A 217 -11.32 -25.74 -18.62
C LYS A 217 -12.34 -26.20 -17.58
N SER A 218 -12.28 -27.45 -17.13
CA SER A 218 -13.17 -28.00 -16.10
C SER A 218 -12.65 -27.80 -14.67
N GLU A 219 -11.46 -27.22 -14.49
CA GLU A 219 -10.87 -27.06 -13.18
C GLU A 219 -11.29 -25.76 -12.50
N ASN A 220 -11.65 -25.86 -11.21
CA ASN A 220 -11.98 -24.69 -10.41
C ASN A 220 -10.71 -23.98 -9.94
N VAL A 221 -10.55 -22.74 -10.34
CA VAL A 221 -9.41 -21.88 -9.99
C VAL A 221 -9.88 -20.77 -9.04
N VAL A 222 -9.22 -20.64 -7.90
CA VAL A 222 -9.42 -19.53 -6.97
C VAL A 222 -8.24 -18.57 -7.12
N VAL A 223 -8.51 -17.29 -7.34
CA VAL A 223 -7.50 -16.23 -7.41
C VAL A 223 -7.65 -15.34 -6.17
N LEU A 224 -6.60 -15.23 -5.36
CA LEU A 224 -6.61 -14.34 -4.20
C LEU A 224 -6.36 -12.90 -4.65
N ALA A 225 -7.26 -12.00 -4.26
CA ALA A 225 -7.16 -10.56 -4.44
C ALA A 225 -7.09 -9.88 -3.06
N PRO A 226 -5.88 -9.70 -2.47
CA PRO A 226 -5.75 -9.37 -1.05
C PRO A 226 -6.22 -7.97 -0.65
N ALA A 227 -6.30 -7.04 -1.60
CA ALA A 227 -6.63 -5.66 -1.31
C ALA A 227 -7.40 -4.96 -2.43
N THR A 228 -8.24 -4.03 -2.01
CA THR A 228 -8.99 -3.12 -2.87
C THR A 228 -8.07 -2.10 -3.55
N GLY A 229 -8.41 -1.75 -4.80
CA GLY A 229 -7.73 -0.69 -5.55
C GLY A 229 -7.83 0.69 -4.88
N LEU A 230 -8.76 0.88 -3.93
CA LEU A 230 -8.90 2.12 -3.17
C LEU A 230 -7.69 2.44 -2.29
N LYS A 231 -6.84 1.45 -1.95
CA LYS A 231 -5.63 1.66 -1.16
C LYS A 231 -4.51 2.40 -1.92
N VAL A 232 -4.53 2.34 -3.25
CA VAL A 232 -3.49 2.92 -4.12
C VAL A 232 -4.09 3.79 -5.22
N PRO A 233 -4.89 4.82 -4.85
CA PRO A 233 -5.72 5.56 -5.81
C PRO A 233 -4.87 6.34 -6.82
N LEU A 234 -3.70 6.80 -6.41
CA LEU A 234 -2.78 7.60 -7.23
C LEU A 234 -2.08 6.78 -8.32
N THR A 235 -2.02 5.46 -8.19
CA THR A 235 -1.42 4.57 -9.19
C THR A 235 -2.24 4.53 -10.48
N TYR A 236 -3.54 4.82 -10.42
CA TYR A 236 -4.47 4.69 -11.54
C TYR A 236 -4.94 6.02 -12.11
N SER A 237 -4.88 7.08 -11.33
CA SER A 237 -5.04 8.42 -11.83
C SER A 237 -3.71 8.91 -12.40
N LYS A 238 -3.68 9.39 -13.65
CA LYS A 238 -2.73 10.49 -13.99
C LYS A 238 -2.89 11.49 -12.84
N GLU A 239 -1.81 11.86 -12.14
CA GLU A 239 -1.87 12.75 -10.97
C GLU A 239 -3.06 13.68 -11.14
N PRO A 240 -4.17 13.45 -10.43
CA PRO A 240 -5.28 14.37 -10.51
C PRO A 240 -4.62 15.62 -9.98
N SER A 241 -4.48 16.65 -10.83
CA SER A 241 -3.74 17.86 -10.49
C SER A 241 -4.00 18.13 -9.02
N ARG A 242 -2.96 18.06 -8.18
CA ARG A 242 -3.09 17.98 -6.70
C ARG A 242 -4.04 19.05 -6.11
N ARG A 243 -4.33 20.08 -6.92
CA ARG A 243 -5.41 21.08 -6.88
C ARG A 243 -6.81 20.65 -6.37
N LYS A 244 -7.24 19.38 -6.36
CA LYS A 244 -8.66 19.05 -6.05
C LYS A 244 -8.95 18.28 -4.75
N TYR A 245 -7.95 17.71 -4.07
CA TYR A 245 -8.17 16.92 -2.86
C TYR A 245 -7.41 17.46 -1.63
N GLY A 246 -7.02 18.73 -1.64
CA GLY A 246 -6.58 19.43 -0.44
C GLY A 246 -7.76 19.71 0.48
N SER A 247 -7.78 19.04 1.64
CA SER A 247 -8.47 19.44 2.88
C SER A 247 -9.98 19.73 2.78
N ARG A 248 -10.80 18.71 2.52
CA ARG A 248 -12.16 18.66 3.12
C ARG A 248 -12.20 17.95 4.48
N LEU A 249 -11.07 17.38 4.92
CA LEU A 249 -10.95 16.65 6.19
C LEU A 249 -10.58 17.53 7.40
N ALA A 250 -10.36 18.83 7.19
CA ALA A 250 -10.32 19.82 8.28
C ALA A 250 -11.36 20.88 7.93
N GLY A 251 -12.41 21.03 8.73
CA GLY A 251 -13.53 21.96 8.49
C GLY A 251 -13.18 23.45 8.48
N LEU A 252 -11.91 23.82 8.30
CA LEU A 252 -11.40 25.18 8.27
C LEU A 252 -10.95 25.56 6.86
N SER A 253 -11.41 26.72 6.38
CA SER A 253 -10.95 27.28 5.10
C SER A 253 -9.45 27.58 5.12
N THR A 254 -8.80 27.59 3.95
CA THR A 254 -7.38 27.97 3.81
C THR A 254 -7.05 29.31 4.47
N LYS A 255 -7.98 30.27 4.46
CA LYS A 255 -7.84 31.56 5.14
C LYS A 255 -7.75 31.39 6.66
N ALA A 256 -8.60 30.55 7.25
CA ALA A 256 -8.55 30.26 8.68
C ALA A 256 -7.24 29.57 9.07
N LEU A 257 -6.73 28.67 8.22
CA LEU A 257 -5.43 28.02 8.43
C LEU A 257 -4.26 29.04 8.39
N ILE A 258 -4.27 29.97 7.42
CA ILE A 258 -3.26 31.05 7.35
C ILE A 258 -3.28 31.90 8.63
N LEU A 259 -4.48 32.26 9.11
CA LEU A 259 -4.61 33.06 10.32
C LEU A 259 -4.09 32.29 11.56
N ASN A 260 -4.35 30.99 11.67
CA ASN A 260 -3.81 30.15 12.75
C ASN A 260 -2.28 30.08 12.72
N VAL A 261 -1.68 29.89 11.53
CA VAL A 261 -0.22 29.86 11.38
C VAL A 261 0.41 31.17 11.82
N LEU A 262 -0.15 32.31 11.41
CA LEU A 262 0.33 33.63 11.82
C LEU A 262 0.13 33.89 13.33
N ARG A 263 -0.92 33.33 13.94
CA ARG A 263 -1.10 33.40 15.39
C ARG A 263 0.01 32.64 16.12
N GLU A 264 0.32 31.43 15.68
CA GLU A 264 1.26 30.52 16.35
C GLU A 264 2.71 30.93 16.15
N HIS A 265 3.06 31.40 14.95
CA HIS A 265 4.46 31.62 14.57
C HIS A 265 4.79 33.12 14.42
N GLY A 266 3.82 34.01 14.63
CA GLY A 266 4.00 35.45 14.53
C GLY A 266 4.26 35.95 13.10
N GLU A 267 4.99 37.06 12.99
CA GLU A 267 5.28 37.71 11.71
C GLU A 267 6.14 36.82 10.80
N MET A 268 5.68 36.56 9.58
CA MET A 268 6.42 35.73 8.64
C MET A 268 6.18 36.02 7.16
N HIS A 269 7.09 35.53 6.33
CA HIS A 269 7.02 35.64 4.88
C HIS A 269 5.99 34.65 4.30
N GLY A 270 5.27 35.06 3.24
CA GLY A 270 4.25 34.22 2.58
C GLY A 270 4.75 32.82 2.19
N TYR A 271 5.98 32.71 1.71
CA TYR A 271 6.60 31.40 1.41
C TYR A 271 6.81 30.52 2.66
N LYS A 272 7.11 31.11 3.83
CA LYS A 272 7.21 30.35 5.09
C LYS A 272 5.83 29.86 5.54
N ILE A 273 4.79 30.69 5.42
CA ILE A 273 3.39 30.31 5.69
C ILE A 273 3.00 29.11 4.82
N TRP A 274 3.31 29.18 3.52
CA TRP A 274 3.11 28.07 2.59
C TRP A 274 3.85 26.79 3.03
N LYS A 275 5.12 26.91 3.42
CA LYS A 275 5.92 25.77 3.89
C LYS A 275 5.33 25.13 5.17
N THR A 276 4.77 25.94 6.08
CA THR A 276 4.13 25.47 7.32
C THR A 276 2.78 24.80 7.07
N LEU A 277 1.98 25.29 6.11
CA LEU A 277 0.66 24.72 5.76
C LEU A 277 0.74 23.44 4.93
N GLY A 278 1.93 23.08 4.43
CA GLY A 278 2.16 21.89 3.63
C GLY A 278 1.53 21.95 2.24
N LEU A 279 1.51 20.80 1.55
CA LEU A 279 1.21 20.65 0.12
C LEU A 279 -0.27 20.85 -0.28
N SER A 280 -1.09 21.41 0.61
CA SER A 280 -2.54 21.58 0.43
C SER A 280 -2.93 22.81 -0.40
N VAL A 281 -2.01 23.78 -0.60
CA VAL A 281 -2.26 25.08 -1.25
C VAL A 281 -1.07 25.50 -2.11
N THR A 282 -1.29 26.19 -3.24
CA THR A 282 -0.19 26.74 -4.06
C THR A 282 0.40 28.00 -3.43
N VAL A 283 1.69 28.29 -3.68
CA VAL A 283 2.33 29.54 -3.24
C VAL A 283 1.53 30.76 -3.72
N GLN A 284 1.06 30.75 -4.97
CA GLN A 284 0.24 31.82 -5.53
C GLN A 284 -1.09 32.00 -4.79
N ALA A 285 -1.79 30.91 -4.45
CA ALA A 285 -3.04 30.98 -3.69
C ALA A 285 -2.82 31.49 -2.25
N ILE A 286 -1.66 31.18 -1.63
CA ILE A 286 -1.28 31.77 -0.35
C ILE A 286 -1.17 33.29 -0.47
N TYR A 287 -0.47 33.81 -1.49
CA TYR A 287 -0.38 35.25 -1.70
C TYR A 287 -1.75 35.89 -2.02
N GLN A 288 -2.58 35.23 -2.83
CA GLN A 288 -3.94 35.70 -3.10
C GLN A 288 -4.78 35.78 -1.81
N HIS A 289 -4.75 34.74 -0.97
CA HIS A 289 -5.48 34.76 0.30
C HIS A 289 -4.90 35.77 1.30
N LEU A 290 -3.59 35.96 1.33
CA LEU A 290 -2.97 37.01 2.14
C LEU A 290 -3.41 38.40 1.70
N GLU A 291 -3.54 38.67 0.40
CA GLU A 291 -4.13 39.92 -0.10
C GLU A 291 -5.60 40.07 0.29
N GLU A 292 -6.40 39.01 0.18
CA GLU A 292 -7.81 39.04 0.58
C GLU A 292 -7.97 39.29 2.10
N LEU A 293 -7.11 38.68 2.92
CA LEU A 293 -7.06 38.89 4.38
C LEU A 293 -6.56 40.29 4.75
N GLU A 294 -5.63 40.84 3.96
CA GLU A 294 -5.14 42.22 4.09
C GLU A 294 -6.24 43.22 3.75
N ARG A 295 -6.99 43.01 2.66
CA ARG A 295 -8.18 43.81 2.32
C ARG A 295 -9.29 43.72 3.37
N ALA A 296 -9.44 42.57 4.03
CA ALA A 296 -10.40 42.38 5.12
C ALA A 296 -9.95 42.99 6.47
N GLY A 297 -8.71 43.48 6.54
CA GLY A 297 -8.12 44.05 7.75
C GLY A 297 -7.78 43.02 8.82
N LEU A 298 -7.65 41.74 8.47
CA LEU A 298 -7.31 40.64 9.40
C LEU A 298 -5.80 40.38 9.46
N VAL A 299 -5.10 40.69 8.37
CA VAL A 299 -3.64 40.59 8.25
C VAL A 299 -3.12 41.95 7.82
N GLU A 300 -1.95 42.34 8.32
CA GLU A 300 -1.22 43.50 7.83
C GLU A 300 0.16 43.06 7.33
N SER A 301 0.71 43.82 6.39
CA SER A 301 2.02 43.52 5.84
C SER A 301 3.02 44.65 6.01
N LYS A 302 4.30 44.27 6.11
CA LYS A 302 5.44 45.19 6.19
C LYS A 302 6.51 44.76 5.18
N LYS A 303 7.12 45.73 4.50
CA LYS A 303 8.32 45.49 3.70
C LYS A 303 9.54 45.46 4.61
N ALA A 304 10.25 44.33 4.62
CA ALA A 304 11.54 44.15 5.25
C ALA A 304 12.58 43.84 4.15
N GLY A 305 13.18 44.91 3.60
CA GLY A 305 14.05 44.81 2.42
C GLY A 305 13.30 44.31 1.19
N LYS A 306 13.80 43.25 0.54
CA LYS A 306 13.16 42.62 -0.64
C LYS A 306 11.99 41.68 -0.28
N LYS A 307 11.68 41.49 1.00
CA LYS A 307 10.67 40.53 1.46
C LYS A 307 9.44 41.24 2.04
N LYS A 308 8.25 40.75 1.73
CA LYS A 308 6.97 41.18 2.32
C LYS A 308 6.61 40.21 3.46
N LEU A 309 6.60 40.71 4.69
CA LEU A 309 6.21 39.96 5.88
C LEU A 309 4.75 40.26 6.22
N TYR A 310 4.08 39.28 6.80
CA TYR A 310 2.67 39.33 7.16
C TYR A 310 2.52 39.01 8.65
N LYS A 311 1.64 39.72 9.33
CA LYS A 311 1.26 39.48 10.73
C LYS A 311 -0.24 39.73 10.92
N LEU A 312 -0.80 39.15 11.98
CA LEU A 312 -2.20 39.40 12.34
C LEU A 312 -2.40 40.82 12.86
N THR A 313 -3.51 41.44 12.48
CA THR A 313 -4.01 42.63 13.16
C THR A 313 -4.72 42.24 14.46
N LYS A 314 -5.04 43.22 15.32
CA LYS A 314 -5.87 42.99 16.51
C LYS A 314 -7.20 42.30 16.16
N LYS A 315 -7.86 42.77 15.10
CA LYS A 315 -9.09 42.18 14.55
C LYS A 315 -8.87 40.75 14.05
N GLY A 316 -7.73 40.48 13.40
CA GLY A 316 -7.34 39.13 12.99
C GLY A 316 -7.19 38.17 14.17
N TYR A 317 -6.54 38.60 15.25
CA TYR A 317 -6.40 37.82 16.48
C TYR A 317 -7.77 37.48 17.11
N GLU A 318 -8.68 38.45 17.19
CA GLU A 318 -10.04 38.25 17.73
C GLU A 318 -10.85 37.23 16.91
N VAL A 319 -10.78 37.31 15.57
CA VAL A 319 -11.45 36.35 14.68
C VAL A 319 -10.90 34.94 14.87
N VAL A 320 -9.59 34.77 15.01
CA VAL A 320 -8.98 33.45 15.23
C VAL A 320 -9.39 32.84 16.57
N LEU A 321 -9.57 33.66 17.60
CA LEU A 321 -10.04 33.20 18.91
C LEU A 321 -11.51 32.74 18.87
N ALA A 322 -12.33 33.36 18.01
CA ALA A 322 -13.74 33.02 17.82
C ALA A 322 -13.99 31.79 16.93
N LEU A 323 -12.96 31.23 16.29
CA LEU A 323 -13.05 30.04 15.43
C LEU A 323 -12.81 28.71 16.17
N LYS A 324 -12.79 28.72 17.51
CA LYS A 324 -12.79 27.53 18.38
C LYS A 324 -14.22 27.18 18.79
#